data_AF-A0A9N8EKI3-F1
#
_entry.id   AF-A0A9N8EKI3-F1
#
_cell.length_a   1.000
_cell.length_b   1.000
_cell.length_c   1.000
_cell.angle_alpha   90.00
_cell.angle_beta   90.00
_cell.angle_gamma   90.00
#
_symmetry.space_group_name_H-M   'P 1'
#
loop_
_entity.id
_entity.type
_entity.pdbx_description
1 polymer ?
#
loop_
_entity_poly.entity_id
_entity_poly.type
_entity_poly.pdbx_seq_one_letter_code
_entity_poly.pdbx_strand_id
1 'polypeptide(L)'
;MSAVEGSAMLTSFINFCGQGAPIASIGCYLAPIPTIRDVTMTGTVGSLPLLPYSAMVSNAFMWTIYGVLKKEYALWSCNGVGCVLAAYYCLQFTSHIPKAKQTSILQASTPTLPGTVQQHAQAVAAVIGITSLMAIFQPFANTANLIGNVAVLFCILMFASPLSVIRVVLQTKSAKSIPLPFTVLTCVNCFMWVIFGWFKLNDVNVYLPNILGLTFGLIQVALKVQFGDKDGLPMSTSGIAP
;
A
#
# COMPACT_ATOMS: atom_id res chain seq x y z
N MET A 1 -17.36 -26.77 -29.58
CA MET A 1 -15.92 -26.84 -29.25
C MET A 1 -15.39 -25.49 -28.77
N SER A 2 -15.60 -24.40 -29.53
CA SER A 2 -15.10 -23.05 -29.21
C SER A 2 -15.53 -22.46 -27.83
N ALA A 3 -16.78 -22.65 -27.41
CA ALA A 3 -17.26 -22.10 -26.13
C ALA A 3 -16.68 -22.82 -24.89
N VAL A 4 -16.43 -24.13 -25.00
CA VAL A 4 -15.85 -24.95 -23.93
C VAL A 4 -14.36 -24.62 -23.79
N GLU A 5 -13.64 -24.48 -24.90
CA GLU A 5 -12.23 -24.04 -24.93
C GLU A 5 -12.06 -22.63 -24.34
N GLY A 6 -12.95 -21.69 -24.70
CA GLY A 6 -12.96 -20.34 -24.12
C GLY A 6 -13.17 -20.34 -22.60
N SER A 7 -14.08 -21.19 -22.09
CA SER A 7 -14.31 -21.32 -20.64
C SER A 7 -13.12 -21.93 -19.89
N ALA A 8 -12.42 -22.87 -20.50
CA ALA A 8 -11.24 -23.52 -19.93
C ALA A 8 -10.04 -22.56 -19.87
N MET A 9 -9.84 -21.77 -20.94
CA MET A 9 -8.80 -20.75 -20.99
C MET A 9 -9.03 -19.67 -19.93
N LEU A 10 -10.27 -19.18 -19.79
CA LEU A 10 -10.63 -18.19 -18.77
C LEU A 10 -10.38 -18.72 -17.36
N THR A 11 -10.79 -19.96 -17.08
CA THR A 11 -10.57 -20.60 -15.77
C THR A 11 -9.08 -20.73 -15.46
N SER A 12 -8.28 -21.13 -16.46
CA SER A 12 -6.82 -21.24 -16.32
C SER A 12 -6.17 -19.89 -16.02
N PHE A 13 -6.60 -18.83 -16.71
CA PHE A 13 -6.12 -17.47 -16.47
C PHE A 13 -6.51 -16.95 -15.08
N ILE A 14 -7.73 -17.20 -14.62
CA ILE A 14 -8.18 -16.83 -13.26
C ILE A 14 -7.31 -17.53 -12.20
N ASN A 15 -7.01 -18.82 -12.39
CA ASN A 15 -6.15 -19.58 -11.48
C ASN A 15 -4.70 -19.05 -11.49
N PHE A 16 -4.17 -18.70 -12.66
CA PHE A 16 -2.86 -18.06 -12.78
C PHE A 16 -2.82 -16.74 -11.99
N CYS A 17 -3.81 -15.86 -12.16
CA CYS A 17 -3.92 -14.63 -11.39
C CYS A 17 -4.05 -14.89 -9.88
N GLY A 18 -4.81 -15.91 -9.48
CA GLY A 18 -4.95 -16.30 -8.07
C GLY A 18 -3.65 -16.76 -7.41
N GLN A 19 -2.79 -17.47 -8.15
CA GLN A 19 -1.46 -17.87 -7.66
C GLN A 19 -0.45 -16.73 -7.73
N GLY A 20 -0.53 -15.88 -8.77
CA GLY A 20 0.37 -14.76 -8.98
C GLY A 20 0.14 -13.59 -8.03
N ALA A 21 -1.11 -13.32 -7.64
CA ALA A 21 -1.48 -12.20 -6.79
C ALA A 21 -0.71 -12.16 -5.45
N PRO A 22 -0.66 -13.25 -4.66
CA PRO A 22 0.14 -13.30 -3.42
C PRO A 22 1.63 -13.05 -3.65
N ILE A 23 2.20 -13.59 -4.74
CA ILE A 23 3.62 -13.45 -5.09
C ILE A 23 3.93 -11.99 -5.45
N ALA A 24 3.08 -11.38 -6.28
CA ALA A 24 3.21 -9.98 -6.64
C ALA A 24 3.08 -9.06 -5.42
N SER A 25 2.15 -9.36 -4.50
CA SER A 25 2.01 -8.64 -3.23
C SER A 25 3.26 -8.71 -2.38
N ILE A 26 3.87 -9.90 -2.23
CA ILE A 26 5.15 -10.06 -1.52
C ILE A 26 6.23 -9.23 -2.21
N GLY A 27 6.30 -9.24 -3.54
CA GLY A 27 7.20 -8.37 -4.31
C GLY A 27 7.03 -6.88 -3.96
N CYS A 28 5.79 -6.38 -3.87
CA CYS A 28 5.52 -5.02 -3.42
C CYS A 28 6.01 -4.77 -1.99
N TYR A 29 5.84 -5.73 -1.07
CA TYR A 29 6.34 -5.62 0.31
C TYR A 29 7.87 -5.67 0.41
N LEU A 30 8.57 -6.27 -0.55
CA LEU A 30 10.04 -6.27 -0.61
C LEU A 30 10.61 -4.95 -1.13
N ALA A 31 9.80 -4.12 -1.79
CA ALA A 31 10.25 -2.88 -2.42
C ALA A 31 10.96 -1.88 -1.47
N PRO A 32 10.59 -1.74 -0.18
CA PRO A 32 11.28 -0.85 0.73
C PRO A 32 12.62 -1.37 1.30
N ILE A 33 13.01 -2.63 1.04
CA ILE A 33 14.27 -3.19 1.57
C ILE A 33 15.50 -2.34 1.24
N PRO A 34 15.71 -1.89 -0.02
CA PRO A 34 16.85 -1.04 -0.35
C PRO A 34 16.83 0.27 0.43
N THR A 35 15.65 0.91 0.57
CA THR A 35 15.50 2.15 1.34
C THR A 35 15.85 1.96 2.82
N ILE A 36 15.38 0.88 3.44
CA ILE A 36 15.70 0.57 4.84
C ILE A 36 17.17 0.24 5.01
N ARG A 37 17.79 -0.46 4.05
CA ARG A 37 19.23 -0.69 4.04
C ARG A 37 20.01 0.61 4.02
N ASP A 38 19.61 1.58 3.19
CA ASP A 38 20.25 2.90 3.13
C ASP A 38 20.10 3.66 4.45
N VAL A 39 18.94 3.61 5.11
CA VAL A 39 18.72 4.20 6.44
C VAL A 39 19.67 3.61 7.47
N THR A 40 19.81 2.28 7.51
CA THR A 40 20.73 1.60 8.44
C THR A 40 22.19 1.92 8.14
N MET A 41 22.59 1.97 6.87
CA MET A 41 23.97 2.25 6.47
C MET A 41 24.37 3.70 6.74
N THR A 42 23.47 4.65 6.52
CA THR A 42 23.74 6.08 6.71
C THR A 42 23.52 6.55 8.14
N GLY A 43 22.81 5.75 8.96
CA GLY A 43 22.50 6.08 10.35
C GLY A 43 21.42 7.17 10.51
N THR A 44 20.70 7.52 9.43
CA THR A 44 19.72 8.61 9.43
C THR A 44 18.56 8.32 8.47
N VAL A 45 17.37 8.77 8.84
CA VAL A 45 16.17 8.70 7.99
C VAL A 45 16.07 9.84 6.96
N GLY A 46 16.96 10.82 7.04
CA GLY A 46 16.96 11.99 6.16
C GLY A 46 15.62 12.73 6.20
N SER A 47 15.03 12.94 5.01
CA SER A 47 13.70 13.55 4.83
C SER A 47 12.59 12.53 4.54
N LEU A 48 12.85 11.23 4.70
CA LEU A 48 11.87 10.20 4.41
C LEU A 48 10.70 10.26 5.39
N PRO A 49 9.46 10.02 4.92
CA PRO A 49 8.28 9.97 5.79
C PRO A 49 8.21 8.64 6.57
N LEU A 50 7.79 8.69 7.85
CA LEU A 50 7.45 7.47 8.62
C LEU A 50 6.07 6.89 8.22
N LEU A 51 5.15 7.76 7.78
CA LEU A 51 3.76 7.41 7.51
C LEU A 51 3.59 6.15 6.63
N PRO A 52 4.33 5.98 5.50
CA PRO A 52 4.19 4.78 4.67
C PRO A 52 4.41 3.47 5.43
N TYR A 53 5.42 3.39 6.28
CA TYR A 53 5.74 2.16 7.01
C TYR A 53 4.68 1.83 8.05
N SER A 54 4.23 2.83 8.82
CA SER A 54 3.15 2.64 9.79
C SER A 54 1.82 2.25 9.13
N ALA A 55 1.48 2.87 8.00
CA ALA A 55 0.29 2.55 7.23
C ALA A 55 0.37 1.15 6.62
N MET A 56 1.54 0.74 6.13
CA MET A 56 1.78 -0.61 5.63
C MET A 56 1.52 -1.68 6.70
N VAL A 57 1.96 -1.47 7.94
CA VAL A 57 1.67 -2.41 9.05
C VAL A 57 0.17 -2.53 9.28
N SER A 58 -0.52 -1.39 9.46
CA SER A 58 -1.97 -1.36 9.69
C SER A 58 -2.74 -2.04 8.56
N ASN A 59 -2.42 -1.72 7.31
CA ASN A 59 -3.07 -2.30 6.14
C ASN A 59 -2.83 -3.82 6.06
N ALA A 60 -1.57 -4.25 6.16
CA ALA A 60 -1.21 -5.67 6.08
C ALA A 60 -1.88 -6.48 7.20
N PHE A 61 -1.94 -5.95 8.42
CA PHE A 61 -2.61 -6.60 9.53
C PHE A 61 -4.11 -6.79 9.29
N MET A 62 -4.81 -5.73 8.87
CA MET A 62 -6.25 -5.82 8.56
C MET A 62 -6.55 -6.84 7.47
N TRP A 63 -5.77 -6.84 6.39
CA TRP A 63 -5.91 -7.81 5.30
C TRP A 63 -5.56 -9.24 5.71
N THR A 64 -4.61 -9.41 6.64
CA THR A 64 -4.31 -10.71 7.23
C THR A 64 -5.52 -11.26 7.99
N ILE A 65 -6.08 -10.47 8.91
CA ILE A 65 -7.25 -10.88 9.69
C ILE A 65 -8.46 -11.11 8.78
N TYR A 66 -8.70 -10.22 7.81
CA TYR A 66 -9.76 -10.39 6.83
C TYR A 66 -9.62 -11.71 6.06
N GLY A 67 -8.43 -12.02 5.55
CA GLY A 67 -8.17 -13.29 4.86
C GLY A 67 -8.35 -14.52 5.75
N VAL A 68 -7.96 -14.45 7.03
CA VAL A 68 -8.19 -15.52 8.01
C VAL A 68 -9.69 -15.75 8.22
N LEU A 69 -10.47 -14.69 8.44
CA LEU A 69 -11.91 -14.78 8.64
C LEU A 69 -12.65 -15.32 7.41
N LYS A 70 -12.18 -14.95 6.22
CA LYS A 70 -12.69 -15.45 4.93
C LYS A 70 -12.18 -16.84 4.56
N LYS A 71 -11.25 -17.41 5.35
CA LYS A 71 -10.53 -18.67 5.06
C LYS A 71 -9.83 -18.65 3.69
N GLU A 72 -9.37 -17.48 3.26
CA GLU A 72 -8.73 -17.28 1.96
C GLU A 72 -7.22 -17.22 2.10
N TYR A 73 -6.54 -18.32 1.77
CA TYR A 73 -5.10 -18.49 1.90
C TYR A 73 -4.31 -17.42 1.13
N ALA A 74 -4.73 -17.11 -0.09
CA ALA A 74 -4.04 -16.14 -0.92
C ALA A 74 -3.96 -14.78 -0.23
N LEU A 75 -5.03 -14.35 0.45
CA LEU A 75 -5.10 -13.06 1.14
C LEU A 75 -4.27 -13.04 2.42
N TRP A 76 -4.48 -13.99 3.34
CA TRP A 76 -3.83 -13.88 4.64
C TRP A 76 -2.33 -14.17 4.58
N SER A 77 -1.88 -15.05 3.68
CA SER A 77 -0.46 -15.45 3.62
C SER A 77 0.45 -14.30 3.17
N CYS A 78 0.15 -13.66 2.04
CA CYS A 78 0.99 -12.56 1.54
C CYS A 78 0.94 -11.33 2.43
N ASN A 79 -0.23 -11.02 3.01
CA ASN A 79 -0.38 -9.89 3.93
C ASN A 79 0.26 -10.19 5.29
N GLY A 80 0.28 -11.45 5.74
CA GLY A 80 1.00 -11.86 6.94
C GLY A 80 2.52 -11.63 6.79
N VAL A 81 3.09 -12.05 5.66
CA VAL A 81 4.48 -11.73 5.30
C VAL A 81 4.70 -10.22 5.24
N GLY A 82 3.78 -9.50 4.59
CA GLY A 82 3.82 -8.04 4.50
C GLY A 82 3.76 -7.34 5.86
N CYS A 83 3.00 -7.88 6.81
CA CYS A 83 2.89 -7.34 8.16
C CYS A 83 4.22 -7.49 8.91
N VAL A 84 4.89 -8.64 8.80
CA VAL A 84 6.22 -8.86 9.40
C VAL A 84 7.26 -7.93 8.78
N LEU A 85 7.30 -7.82 7.45
CA LEU A 85 8.22 -6.93 6.75
C LEU A 85 7.96 -5.45 7.11
N ALA A 86 6.71 -5.02 7.10
CA ALA A 86 6.35 -3.64 7.43
C ALA A 86 6.67 -3.30 8.89
N ALA A 87 6.49 -4.25 9.82
CA ALA A 87 6.87 -4.08 11.22
C ALA A 87 8.39 -3.93 11.34
N TYR A 88 9.16 -4.79 10.66
CA TYR A 88 10.62 -4.66 10.58
C TYR A 88 11.05 -3.29 10.03
N TYR A 89 10.44 -2.81 8.94
CA TYR A 89 10.75 -1.49 8.37
C TYR A 89 10.44 -0.36 9.36
N CYS A 90 9.29 -0.41 10.03
CA CYS A 90 8.91 0.60 11.01
C CYS A 90 9.88 0.64 12.20
N LEU A 91 10.32 -0.53 12.68
CA LEU A 91 11.30 -0.64 13.77
C LEU A 91 12.68 -0.10 13.36
N GLN A 92 13.18 -0.50 12.19
CA GLN A 92 14.46 0.01 11.68
C GLN A 92 14.38 1.51 11.42
N PHE A 93 13.30 2.00 10.84
CA PHE A 93 13.16 3.42 10.56
C PHE A 93 13.15 4.25 11.86
N THR A 94 12.35 3.85 12.85
CA THR A 94 12.21 4.59 14.11
C THR A 94 13.46 4.55 14.99
N SER A 95 14.23 3.46 14.97
CA SER A 95 15.49 3.37 15.71
C SER A 95 16.57 4.33 15.21
N HIS A 96 16.49 4.75 13.94
CA HIS A 96 17.41 5.71 13.32
C HIS A 96 16.88 7.15 13.31
N ILE A 97 15.76 7.43 14.00
CA ILE A 97 15.31 8.79 14.28
C ILE A 97 16.00 9.27 15.56
N PRO A 98 16.72 10.41 15.56
CA PRO A 98 17.36 10.92 16.77
C PRO A 98 16.35 11.15 17.90
N LYS A 99 16.65 10.73 19.14
CA LYS A 99 15.69 10.76 20.27
C LYS A 99 15.04 12.13 20.51
N ALA A 100 15.81 13.22 20.37
CA ALA A 100 15.30 14.59 20.50
C ALA A 100 14.22 14.95 19.45
N LYS A 101 14.23 14.25 18.31
CA LYS A 101 13.31 14.44 17.18
C LYS A 101 12.04 13.58 17.30
N GLN A 102 12.07 12.51 18.09
CA GLN A 102 10.96 11.55 18.20
C GLN A 102 9.72 12.14 18.91
N THR A 103 9.93 13.08 19.85
CA THR A 103 8.87 13.68 20.69
C THR A 103 8.53 15.12 20.30
N SER A 104 9.33 15.77 19.46
CA SER A 104 9.10 17.18 19.13
C SER A 104 7.96 17.33 18.09
N ILE A 105 6.86 17.96 18.52
CA ILE A 105 5.73 18.35 17.65
C ILE A 105 6.19 19.30 16.54
N LEU A 106 7.25 20.08 16.79
CA LEU A 106 7.83 21.05 15.84
C LEU A 106 8.61 20.41 14.68
N GLN A 107 8.89 19.10 14.72
CA GLN A 107 9.47 18.36 13.57
C GLN A 107 8.48 17.44 12.85
N ALA A 108 7.26 17.32 13.37
CA ALA A 108 6.09 17.02 12.52
C ALA A 108 5.84 18.14 11.47
N SER A 109 6.56 19.26 11.59
CA SER A 109 6.62 20.37 10.64
C SER A 109 7.77 20.29 9.63
N THR A 110 8.56 19.21 9.60
CA THR A 110 9.28 18.90 8.35
C THR A 110 8.21 18.52 7.31
N PRO A 111 8.29 18.99 6.05
CA PRO A 111 7.20 18.81 5.06
C PRO A 111 6.79 17.35 4.79
N THR A 112 7.51 16.37 5.35
CA THR A 112 7.42 14.95 5.06
C THR A 112 7.02 14.06 6.25
N LEU A 113 6.81 14.55 7.49
CA LEU A 113 6.35 13.71 8.61
C LEU A 113 5.06 14.22 9.25
N PRO A 114 3.87 13.79 8.80
CA PRO A 114 2.64 14.06 9.53
C PRO A 114 2.59 13.19 10.80
N GLY A 115 3.11 13.71 11.91
CA GLY A 115 2.96 13.14 13.26
C GLY A 115 4.25 12.67 13.94
N THR A 116 4.18 12.46 15.25
CA THR A 116 5.29 11.95 16.08
C THR A 116 5.37 10.42 16.03
N VAL A 117 6.52 9.85 16.39
CA VAL A 117 6.70 8.38 16.47
C VAL A 117 5.67 7.74 17.40
N GLN A 118 5.38 8.41 18.52
CA GLN A 118 4.37 7.95 19.48
C GLN A 118 2.97 7.91 18.86
N GLN A 119 2.57 8.92 18.09
CA GLN A 119 1.27 8.95 17.41
C GLN A 119 1.15 7.81 16.39
N HIS A 120 2.20 7.54 15.61
CA HIS A 120 2.22 6.40 14.69
C HIS A 120 2.12 5.06 15.42
N ALA A 121 2.87 4.89 16.52
CA ALA A 121 2.81 3.68 17.34
C ALA A 121 1.42 3.46 17.95
N GLN A 122 0.80 4.51 18.49
CA GLN A 122 -0.57 4.47 19.02
C GLN A 122 -1.60 4.15 17.94
N ALA A 123 -1.47 4.75 16.74
CA ALA A 123 -2.36 4.46 15.62
C ALA A 123 -2.28 2.99 15.17
N VAL A 124 -1.05 2.46 15.02
CA VAL A 124 -0.84 1.04 14.68
C VAL A 124 -1.40 0.13 15.77
N ALA A 125 -1.09 0.42 17.05
CA ALA A 125 -1.61 -0.36 18.18
C ALA A 125 -3.14 -0.33 18.26
N ALA A 126 -3.76 0.83 18.00
CA ALA A 126 -5.21 0.96 17.96
C ALA A 126 -5.82 0.13 16.82
N VAL A 127 -5.26 0.20 15.60
CA VAL A 127 -5.74 -0.63 14.47
C VAL A 127 -5.62 -2.11 14.79
N ILE A 128 -4.47 -2.56 15.29
CA ILE A 128 -4.25 -3.97 15.66
C ILE A 128 -5.23 -4.39 16.77
N GLY A 129 -5.34 -3.59 17.83
CA GLY A 129 -6.22 -3.86 18.97
C GLY A 129 -7.68 -3.95 18.55
N ILE A 130 -8.21 -2.92 17.88
CA ILE A 130 -9.60 -2.88 17.43
C ILE A 130 -9.90 -4.04 16.47
N THR A 131 -9.05 -4.27 15.47
CA THR A 131 -9.24 -5.36 14.49
C THR A 131 -9.22 -6.74 15.18
N SER A 132 -8.31 -6.95 16.13
CA SER A 132 -8.22 -8.21 16.88
C SER A 132 -9.42 -8.42 17.81
N LEU A 133 -9.84 -7.38 18.53
CA LEU A 133 -11.01 -7.44 19.40
C LEU A 133 -12.28 -7.76 18.59
N MET A 134 -12.45 -7.12 17.44
CA MET A 134 -13.54 -7.44 16.52
C MET A 134 -13.47 -8.90 16.07
N ALA A 135 -12.31 -9.38 15.63
CA ALA A 135 -12.14 -10.76 15.17
C ALA A 135 -12.41 -11.83 16.24
N ILE A 136 -12.15 -11.54 17.51
CA ILE A 136 -12.32 -12.48 18.64
C ILE A 136 -13.74 -12.45 19.20
N PHE A 137 -14.30 -11.26 19.41
CA PHE A 137 -15.51 -11.08 20.22
C PHE A 137 -16.80 -10.91 19.41
N GLN A 138 -16.73 -10.82 18.07
CA GLN A 138 -17.91 -10.61 17.23
C GLN A 138 -18.25 -11.86 16.39
N PRO A 139 -19.53 -12.08 16.05
CA PRO A 139 -19.92 -13.18 15.17
C PRO A 139 -19.18 -13.12 13.82
N PHE A 140 -18.56 -14.23 13.41
CA PHE A 140 -17.66 -14.30 12.25
C PHE A 140 -18.23 -13.72 10.95
N ALA A 141 -19.52 -13.94 10.67
CA ALA A 141 -20.15 -13.56 9.40
C ALA A 141 -20.23 -12.04 9.17
N ASN A 142 -20.60 -11.27 10.20
CA ASN A 142 -20.70 -9.81 10.09
C ASN A 142 -19.32 -9.13 10.26
N THR A 143 -18.43 -9.78 11.00
CA THR A 143 -17.10 -9.26 11.34
C THR A 143 -16.18 -9.15 10.12
N ALA A 144 -16.17 -10.17 9.26
CA ALA A 144 -15.34 -10.17 8.05
C ALA A 144 -15.68 -8.98 7.13
N ASN A 145 -16.97 -8.72 6.89
CA ASN A 145 -17.40 -7.60 6.05
C ASN A 145 -17.03 -6.25 6.66
N LEU A 146 -17.19 -6.08 7.97
CA LEU A 146 -16.85 -4.82 8.64
C LEU A 146 -15.33 -4.54 8.58
N ILE A 147 -14.49 -5.54 8.88
CA ILE A 147 -13.03 -5.42 8.76
C ILE A 147 -12.64 -5.15 7.30
N GLY A 148 -13.25 -5.85 6.34
CA GLY A 148 -13.02 -5.63 4.91
C GLY A 148 -13.34 -4.20 4.48
N ASN A 149 -14.50 -3.68 4.88
CA ASN A 149 -14.91 -2.30 4.56
C ASN A 149 -13.92 -1.26 5.13
N VAL A 150 -13.47 -1.45 6.37
CA VAL A 150 -12.46 -0.58 7.00
C VAL A 150 -11.12 -0.69 6.29
N ALA A 151 -10.69 -1.89 5.90
CA ALA A 151 -9.47 -2.10 5.14
C ALA A 151 -9.52 -1.42 3.76
N VAL A 152 -10.67 -1.46 3.07
CA VAL A 152 -10.90 -0.75 1.81
C VAL A 152 -10.81 0.76 2.00
N LEU A 153 -11.47 1.31 3.03
CA LEU A 153 -11.37 2.73 3.35
C LEU A 153 -9.91 3.14 3.61
N PHE A 154 -9.17 2.32 4.35
CA PHE A 154 -7.76 2.55 4.60
C PHE A 154 -6.93 2.52 3.31
N CYS A 155 -7.18 1.58 2.40
CA CYS A 155 -6.57 1.54 1.07
C CYS A 155 -6.84 2.82 0.28
N ILE A 156 -8.08 3.31 0.30
CA ILE A 156 -8.47 4.56 -0.38
C ILE A 156 -7.69 5.75 0.18
N LEU A 157 -7.54 5.84 1.50
CA LEU A 157 -6.74 6.90 2.14
C LEU A 157 -5.26 6.81 1.73
N MET A 158 -4.71 5.60 1.61
CA MET A 158 -3.32 5.40 1.15
C MET A 158 -3.10 5.86 -0.30
N PHE A 159 -4.15 5.88 -1.15
CA PHE A 159 -4.05 6.42 -2.51
C PHE A 159 -3.84 7.94 -2.58
N ALA A 160 -3.90 8.66 -1.46
CA ALA A 160 -3.48 10.06 -1.41
C ALA A 160 -2.02 10.25 -1.86
N SER A 161 -1.15 9.28 -1.57
CA SER A 161 0.27 9.31 -1.98
C SER A 161 0.45 9.29 -3.52
N PRO A 162 -0.04 8.29 -4.26
CA PRO A 162 0.07 8.28 -5.71
C PRO A 162 -0.67 9.46 -6.39
N LEU A 163 -1.80 9.94 -5.83
CA LEU A 163 -2.46 11.16 -6.31
C LEU A 163 -1.56 12.40 -6.18
N SER A 164 -0.88 12.54 -5.05
CA SER A 164 0.09 13.61 -4.82
C SER A 164 1.23 13.57 -5.85
N VAL A 165 1.77 12.37 -6.11
CA VAL A 165 2.80 12.18 -7.15
C VAL A 165 2.28 12.58 -8.53
N ILE A 166 1.08 12.14 -8.92
CA ILE A 166 0.45 12.54 -10.20
C ILE A 166 0.34 14.06 -10.31
N ARG A 167 -0.14 14.73 -9.25
CA ARG A 167 -0.23 16.20 -9.21
C ARG A 167 1.14 16.86 -9.41
N VAL A 168 2.16 16.37 -8.72
CA VAL A 168 3.54 16.89 -8.85
C VAL A 168 4.04 16.74 -10.29
N VAL A 169 3.85 15.57 -10.92
CA VAL A 169 4.27 15.36 -12.32
C VAL A 169 3.52 16.29 -13.27
N LEU A 170 2.22 16.48 -13.10
CA LEU A 170 1.43 17.36 -13.96
C LEU A 170 1.82 18.84 -13.84
N GLN A 171 2.21 19.28 -12.65
CA GLN A 171 2.65 20.66 -12.38
C GLN A 171 4.09 20.91 -12.87
N THR A 172 5.00 19.99 -12.56
CA THR A 172 6.43 20.13 -12.86
C THR A 172 6.80 19.65 -14.26
N LYS A 173 5.92 18.90 -14.93
CA LYS A 173 6.19 18.23 -16.22
C LYS A 173 7.40 17.28 -16.17
N SER A 174 7.68 16.71 -15.00
CA SER A 174 8.76 15.75 -14.75
C SER A 174 8.24 14.54 -14.01
N ALA A 175 8.57 13.33 -14.47
CA ALA A 175 8.14 12.06 -13.85
C ALA A 175 9.23 11.42 -12.97
N LYS A 176 10.22 12.20 -12.52
CA LYS A 176 11.34 11.73 -11.69
C LYS A 176 10.90 11.15 -10.34
N SER A 177 9.77 11.62 -9.82
CA SER A 177 9.17 11.13 -8.56
C SER A 177 8.48 9.78 -8.69
N ILE A 178 8.26 9.25 -9.91
CA ILE A 178 7.61 7.96 -10.13
C ILE A 178 8.67 6.84 -10.17
N PRO A 179 8.67 5.92 -9.18
CA PRO A 179 9.55 4.75 -9.18
C PRO A 179 9.00 3.65 -10.11
N LEU A 180 9.30 3.76 -11.40
CA LEU A 180 8.69 2.93 -12.45
C LEU A 180 8.68 1.41 -12.17
N PRO A 181 9.78 0.77 -11.72
CA PRO A 181 9.76 -0.67 -11.45
C PRO A 181 8.71 -1.06 -10.38
N PHE A 182 8.60 -0.26 -9.33
CA PHE A 182 7.62 -0.47 -8.26
C PHE A 182 6.19 -0.18 -8.74
N THR A 183 5.98 0.89 -9.52
CA THR A 183 4.68 1.22 -10.09
C THR A 183 4.17 0.10 -11.02
N VAL A 184 5.03 -0.44 -11.89
CA VAL A 184 4.67 -1.57 -12.77
C VAL A 184 4.34 -2.82 -11.97
N LEU A 185 5.16 -3.16 -10.96
CA LEU A 185 4.87 -4.29 -10.07
C LEU A 185 3.53 -4.12 -9.35
N THR A 186 3.21 -2.90 -8.91
CA THR A 186 1.92 -2.58 -8.29
C THR A 186 0.76 -2.74 -9.28
N CYS A 187 0.91 -2.32 -10.54
CA CYS A 187 -0.10 -2.56 -11.58
C CYS A 187 -0.35 -4.06 -11.79
N VAL A 188 0.70 -4.88 -11.87
CA VAL A 188 0.58 -6.34 -12.01
C VAL A 188 -0.13 -6.93 -10.79
N ASN A 189 0.29 -6.54 -9.59
CA ASN A 189 -0.35 -6.96 -8.34
C ASN A 189 -1.85 -6.62 -8.33
N CYS A 190 -2.21 -5.36 -8.58
CA CYS A 190 -3.60 -4.93 -8.58
C CYS A 190 -4.41 -5.64 -9.67
N PHE A 191 -3.87 -5.78 -10.88
CA PHE A 191 -4.54 -6.50 -11.95
C PHE A 191 -4.86 -7.96 -11.56
N MET A 192 -3.88 -8.68 -11.00
CA MET A 192 -4.09 -10.06 -10.55
C MET A 192 -5.16 -10.15 -9.45
N TRP A 193 -5.16 -9.23 -8.49
CA TRP A 193 -6.19 -9.15 -7.45
C TRP A 193 -7.58 -8.75 -7.97
N VAL A 194 -7.67 -7.90 -9.00
CA VAL A 194 -8.94 -7.59 -9.66
C VAL A 194 -9.52 -8.85 -10.29
N ILE A 195 -8.71 -9.57 -11.09
CA ILE A 195 -9.18 -10.80 -11.75
C ILE A 195 -9.58 -11.86 -10.72
N PHE A 196 -8.74 -12.10 -9.72
CA PHE A 196 -9.00 -13.10 -8.69
C PHE A 196 -10.21 -12.72 -7.80
N GLY A 197 -10.25 -11.47 -7.33
CA GLY A 197 -11.32 -10.94 -6.48
C GLY A 197 -12.68 -10.91 -7.18
N TRP A 198 -12.72 -10.54 -8.46
CA TRP A 198 -13.95 -10.46 -9.22
C TRP A 198 -14.46 -11.85 -9.64
N PHE A 199 -13.62 -12.66 -10.29
CA PHE A 199 -14.09 -13.89 -10.93
C PHE A 199 -14.06 -15.13 -10.02
N LYS A 200 -13.18 -15.17 -9.01
CA LYS A 200 -13.07 -16.34 -8.11
C LYS A 200 -13.71 -16.09 -6.76
N LEU A 201 -13.40 -14.97 -6.12
CA LEU A 201 -13.87 -14.68 -4.76
C LEU A 201 -15.27 -14.05 -4.76
N ASN A 202 -15.66 -13.38 -5.85
CA ASN A 202 -16.83 -12.51 -5.91
C ASN A 202 -16.90 -11.53 -4.72
N ASP A 203 -15.76 -10.89 -4.45
CA ASP A 203 -15.57 -10.09 -3.23
C ASP A 203 -15.20 -8.64 -3.55
N VAL A 204 -16.19 -7.76 -3.34
CA VAL A 204 -16.06 -6.31 -3.59
C VAL A 204 -14.96 -5.66 -2.79
N ASN A 205 -14.70 -6.15 -1.58
CA ASN A 205 -13.65 -5.58 -0.76
C ASN A 205 -12.27 -5.83 -1.38
N VAL A 206 -12.10 -6.95 -2.10
CA VAL A 206 -10.85 -7.30 -2.77
C VAL A 206 -10.70 -6.54 -4.08
N TYR A 207 -11.67 -6.64 -5.01
CA TYR A 207 -11.47 -6.08 -6.35
C TYR A 207 -11.57 -4.55 -6.39
N LEU A 208 -12.40 -3.91 -5.56
CA LEU A 208 -12.64 -2.46 -5.62
C LEU A 208 -11.38 -1.62 -5.36
N PRO A 209 -10.65 -1.76 -4.25
CA PRO A 209 -9.44 -0.99 -4.01
C PRO A 209 -8.36 -1.31 -5.06
N ASN A 210 -8.32 -2.54 -5.58
CA ASN A 210 -7.37 -2.91 -6.62
C ASN A 210 -7.70 -2.32 -8.00
N ILE A 211 -8.97 -2.10 -8.34
CA ILE A 211 -9.36 -1.32 -9.54
C ILE A 211 -8.83 0.11 -9.42
N LEU A 212 -9.00 0.75 -8.25
CA LEU A 212 -8.50 2.11 -8.00
C LEU A 212 -6.97 2.16 -8.07
N GLY A 213 -6.29 1.21 -7.40
CA GLY A 213 -4.84 1.09 -7.43
C GLY A 213 -4.29 0.88 -8.84
N LEU A 214 -4.92 -0.01 -9.63
CA LEU A 214 -4.57 -0.23 -11.03
C LEU A 214 -4.75 1.03 -11.86
N THR A 215 -5.86 1.74 -11.66
CA THR A 215 -6.15 2.99 -12.39
C THR A 215 -5.06 4.03 -12.12
N PHE A 216 -4.71 4.28 -10.85
CA PHE A 216 -3.66 5.24 -10.51
C PHE A 216 -2.26 4.79 -10.95
N GLY A 217 -1.98 3.49 -10.92
CA GLY A 217 -0.73 2.92 -11.41
C GLY A 217 -0.59 3.11 -12.93
N LEU A 218 -1.63 2.85 -13.70
CA LEU A 218 -1.63 3.05 -15.16
C LEU A 218 -1.48 4.53 -15.53
N ILE A 219 -2.14 5.43 -14.80
CA ILE A 219 -1.94 6.88 -14.98
C ILE A 219 -0.48 7.26 -14.72
N GLN A 220 0.13 6.76 -13.64
CA GLN A 220 1.54 7.03 -13.35
C GLN A 220 2.48 6.48 -14.44
N VAL A 221 2.24 5.27 -14.95
CA VAL A 221 3.03 4.71 -16.06
C VAL A 221 2.88 5.57 -17.31
N ALA A 222 1.66 5.99 -17.66
CA ALA A 222 1.42 6.86 -18.82
C ALA A 222 2.15 8.21 -18.68
N LEU A 223 2.10 8.82 -17.50
CA LEU A 223 2.82 10.07 -17.20
C LEU A 223 4.34 9.87 -17.26
N LYS A 224 4.86 8.73 -16.78
CA LYS A 224 6.28 8.39 -16.89
C LYS A 224 6.74 8.32 -18.34
N VAL A 225 5.96 7.69 -19.21
CA VAL A 225 6.24 7.60 -20.64
C VAL A 225 6.17 8.98 -21.30
N GLN A 226 5.17 9.80 -20.94
CA GLN A 226 4.95 11.11 -21.56
C GLN A 226 6.02 12.15 -21.17
N PHE A 227 6.34 12.26 -19.87
CA PHE A 227 7.20 13.33 -19.35
C PHE A 227 8.67 12.91 -19.19
N GLY A 228 8.92 11.61 -18.96
CA GLY A 228 10.27 11.09 -18.72
C GLY A 228 10.94 11.68 -17.46
N ASP A 229 12.21 11.30 -17.27
CA ASP A 229 13.02 11.73 -16.12
C ASP A 229 13.82 13.00 -16.43
N LYS A 230 13.10 14.06 -16.79
CA LYS A 230 13.67 15.39 -17.06
C LYS A 230 13.67 16.22 -15.78
N ASP A 231 14.52 17.24 -15.71
CA ASP A 231 14.39 18.24 -14.65
C ASP A 231 13.10 19.04 -14.87
N GLY A 232 12.29 19.16 -13.82
CA GLY A 232 10.95 19.72 -13.88
C GLY A 232 10.94 21.25 -13.79
N LEU A 233 9.86 21.85 -14.26
CA LEU A 233 9.53 23.25 -14.02
C LEU A 233 9.33 23.49 -12.50
N PRO A 234 9.67 24.68 -11.99
CA PRO A 234 9.42 25.03 -10.59
C PRO A 234 7.91 24.93 -10.28
N MET A 235 7.56 24.40 -9.11
CA MET A 235 6.16 24.31 -8.71
C MET A 235 5.56 25.71 -8.53
N SER A 236 4.46 25.98 -9.22
CA SER A 236 3.65 27.17 -8.95
C SER A 236 3.03 27.07 -7.55
N THR A 237 3.34 28.02 -6.67
CA THR A 237 2.76 28.14 -5.32
C THR A 237 1.33 28.71 -5.33
N SER A 238 0.74 28.93 -6.50
CA SER A 238 -0.62 29.47 -6.63
C SER A 238 -1.69 28.44 -6.25
N GLY A 239 -2.10 28.40 -4.98
CA GLY A 239 -3.27 27.61 -4.58
C GLY A 239 -3.47 27.31 -3.10
N ILE A 240 -2.57 27.74 -2.21
CA ILE A 240 -2.82 27.73 -0.77
C ILE A 240 -2.57 29.15 -0.26
N ALA A 241 -3.58 30.00 -0.40
CA ALA A 241 -3.68 31.18 0.45
C ALA A 241 -3.96 30.71 1.89
N PRO A 242 -3.42 31.41 2.91
CA PRO A 242 -3.52 31.00 4.31
C PRO A 242 -4.96 30.85 4.80
#